data_AF-S6ADU7-F1
#
_entry.id   AF-S6ADU7-F1
#
_cell.length_a   1.000
_cell.length_b   1.000
_cell.length_c   1.000
_cell.angle_alpha   90.00
_cell.angle_beta   90.00
_cell.angle_gamma   90.00
#
_symmetry.space_group_name_H-M   'P 1'
#
loop_
_entity.id
_entity.type
_entity.pdbx_description
1 polymer ?
#
loop_
_entity_poly.entity_id
_entity_poly.type
_entity_poly.pdbx_seq_one_letter_code
_entity_poly.pdbx_strand_id
1 'polypeptide(L)'
;MNVKKFVILAVMVGLTATWGAVAAPPKGDPDKGKLIASQVCLACHGIDGNGTEPTNPEFPKLAGKQPEYLLKQLKDYKSGKRKNEIMAAMVASLTPDDMANLALYFAGQKAKPGVVKNSALLAQGKKIFMDGNPEAGVPACAGCHEADASGYAFFPHLAGQHAEYTLLQLKRFNSGERDNDKGLAMQSVTVKMTEQEMRAVAEYLAGIQLK
;
A
#
# COMPACT_ATOMS: atom_id res chain seq x y z
N MET A 1 -71.51 22.80 -6.52
CA MET A 1 -70.46 21.75 -6.49
C MET A 1 -69.46 22.04 -7.59
N ASN A 2 -68.25 22.50 -7.23
CA ASN A 2 -67.18 22.73 -8.21
C ASN A 2 -65.83 22.48 -7.50
N VAL A 3 -65.24 21.31 -7.74
CA VAL A 3 -64.02 20.86 -7.06
C VAL A 3 -62.82 21.38 -7.85
N LYS A 4 -62.13 22.39 -7.31
CA LYS A 4 -60.86 22.89 -7.86
C LYS A 4 -59.76 21.87 -7.58
N LYS A 5 -59.18 21.30 -8.64
CA LYS A 5 -58.01 20.41 -8.58
C LYS A 5 -56.77 21.22 -8.17
N PHE A 6 -56.20 20.92 -7.02
CA PHE A 6 -54.87 21.39 -6.63
C PHE A 6 -53.80 20.52 -7.31
N VAL A 7 -52.96 21.14 -8.13
CA VAL A 7 -51.74 20.52 -8.67
C VAL A 7 -50.64 20.71 -7.64
N ILE A 8 -50.21 19.63 -7.01
CA ILE A 8 -49.05 19.62 -6.12
C ILE A 8 -47.79 19.45 -6.98
N LEU A 9 -46.99 20.49 -7.09
CA LEU A 9 -45.67 20.44 -7.70
C LEU A 9 -44.68 19.91 -6.66
N ALA A 10 -44.30 18.64 -6.76
CA ALA A 10 -43.25 18.05 -5.94
C ALA A 10 -41.88 18.45 -6.49
N VAL A 11 -41.18 19.37 -5.81
CA VAL A 11 -39.79 19.71 -6.10
C VAL A 11 -38.90 18.62 -5.49
N MET A 12 -38.41 17.68 -6.32
CA MET A 12 -37.38 16.74 -5.90
C MET A 12 -36.02 17.45 -5.89
N VAL A 13 -35.53 17.79 -4.69
CA VAL A 13 -34.14 18.18 -4.47
C VAL A 13 -33.28 16.93 -4.58
N GLY A 14 -32.58 16.76 -5.69
CA GLY A 14 -31.64 15.66 -5.90
C GLY A 14 -30.40 15.83 -5.01
N LEU A 15 -30.27 14.99 -3.99
CA LEU A 15 -29.02 14.77 -3.27
C LEU A 15 -28.05 14.02 -4.22
N THR A 16 -27.17 14.73 -4.90
CA THR A 16 -26.04 14.09 -5.60
C THR A 16 -24.94 13.80 -4.57
N ALA A 17 -24.97 12.59 -4.01
CA ALA A 17 -23.85 12.05 -3.26
C ALA A 17 -22.67 11.85 -4.22
N THR A 18 -21.67 12.72 -4.15
CA THR A 18 -20.40 12.53 -4.87
C THR A 18 -19.61 11.44 -4.17
N TRP A 19 -19.86 10.18 -4.50
CA TRP A 19 -18.92 9.10 -4.22
C TRP A 19 -17.60 9.44 -4.89
N GLY A 20 -16.52 9.54 -4.11
CA GLY A 20 -15.18 9.79 -4.63
C GLY A 20 -14.82 8.76 -5.70
N ALA A 21 -14.49 9.23 -6.90
CA ALA A 21 -14.10 8.37 -8.00
C ALA A 21 -12.90 7.51 -7.61
N VAL A 22 -13.10 6.19 -7.58
CA VAL A 22 -12.00 5.22 -7.50
C VAL A 22 -11.20 5.36 -8.79
N ALA A 23 -9.90 5.61 -8.69
CA ALA A 23 -9.04 5.73 -9.86
C ALA A 23 -9.11 4.43 -10.67
N ALA A 24 -9.37 4.53 -11.97
CA ALA A 24 -9.36 3.37 -12.85
C ALA A 24 -7.98 2.71 -12.86
N PRO A 25 -7.91 1.37 -12.96
CA PRO A 25 -6.63 0.66 -13.05
C PRO A 25 -5.81 1.16 -14.24
N PRO A 26 -4.48 1.15 -14.11
CA PRO A 26 -3.62 1.58 -15.20
C PRO A 26 -3.85 0.71 -16.43
N LYS A 27 -3.85 1.32 -17.62
CA LYS A 27 -3.83 0.60 -18.88
C LYS A 27 -2.39 0.19 -19.19
N GLY A 28 -2.17 -1.05 -19.59
CA GLY A 28 -0.85 -1.58 -19.92
C GLY A 28 -0.89 -3.05 -20.29
N ASP A 29 0.29 -3.60 -20.53
CA ASP A 29 0.56 -4.95 -21.02
C ASP A 29 1.45 -5.69 -20.02
N PRO A 30 0.89 -6.64 -19.24
CA PRO A 30 1.64 -7.43 -18.26
C PRO A 30 2.78 -8.25 -18.87
N ASP A 31 2.69 -8.67 -20.14
CA ASP A 31 3.74 -9.47 -20.79
C ASP A 31 4.96 -8.60 -21.11
N LYS A 32 4.74 -7.35 -21.55
CA LYS A 32 5.82 -6.36 -21.62
C LYS A 32 6.39 -6.05 -20.24
N GLY A 33 5.52 -5.96 -19.22
CA GLY A 33 5.94 -5.77 -17.83
C GLY A 33 6.87 -6.89 -17.34
N LYS A 34 6.56 -8.15 -17.69
CA LYS A 34 7.41 -9.31 -17.39
C LYS A 34 8.81 -9.21 -18.01
N LEU A 35 8.89 -8.77 -19.27
CA LEU A 35 10.18 -8.61 -19.96
C LEU A 35 11.05 -7.57 -19.28
N ILE A 36 10.47 -6.42 -18.91
CA ILE A 36 11.18 -5.35 -18.19
C ILE A 36 11.60 -5.84 -16.79
N ALA A 37 10.68 -6.49 -16.06
CA ALA A 37 10.94 -7.02 -14.72
C ALA A 37 12.12 -8.01 -14.70
N SER A 38 12.23 -8.85 -15.74
CA SER A 38 13.32 -9.82 -15.90
C SER A 38 14.71 -9.16 -16.06
N GLN A 39 14.75 -7.92 -16.54
CA GLN A 39 16.00 -7.21 -16.82
C GLN A 39 16.46 -6.35 -15.64
N VAL A 40 15.53 -5.64 -14.98
CA VAL A 40 15.90 -4.60 -13.99
C VAL A 40 15.34 -4.82 -12.59
N CYS A 41 14.32 -5.67 -12.41
CA CYS A 41 13.66 -5.85 -11.10
C CYS A 41 14.02 -7.18 -10.42
N LEU A 42 14.28 -8.22 -11.21
CA LEU A 42 14.49 -9.61 -10.78
C LEU A 42 15.51 -9.75 -9.66
N ALA A 43 16.66 -9.06 -9.76
CA ALA A 43 17.78 -9.24 -8.84
C ALA A 43 17.40 -8.99 -7.37
N CYS A 44 16.45 -8.08 -7.11
CA CYS A 44 16.07 -7.66 -5.75
C CYS A 44 14.65 -8.09 -5.37
N HIS A 45 13.71 -8.06 -6.31
CA HIS A 45 12.29 -8.32 -6.01
C HIS A 45 11.83 -9.72 -6.42
N GLY A 46 12.68 -10.50 -7.09
CA GLY A 46 12.26 -11.76 -7.73
C GLY A 46 11.41 -11.53 -8.97
N ILE A 47 11.41 -12.50 -9.88
CA ILE A 47 10.62 -12.38 -11.11
C ILE A 47 9.13 -12.39 -10.78
N ASP A 48 8.74 -13.16 -9.76
CA ASP A 48 7.37 -13.23 -9.27
C ASP A 48 7.04 -12.11 -8.26
N GLY A 49 7.96 -11.19 -7.98
CA GLY A 49 7.74 -10.08 -7.05
C GLY A 49 7.69 -10.48 -5.57
N ASN A 50 8.08 -11.70 -5.18
CA ASN A 50 8.04 -12.16 -3.79
C ASN A 50 9.37 -12.01 -3.03
N GLY A 51 10.36 -11.34 -3.63
CA GLY A 51 11.74 -11.30 -3.15
C GLY A 51 12.54 -12.51 -3.61
N THR A 52 13.85 -12.39 -3.69
CA THR A 52 14.77 -13.50 -3.96
C THR A 52 15.43 -13.89 -2.64
N GLU A 53 15.08 -14.97 -1.96
CA GLU A 53 15.94 -15.42 -0.84
C GLU A 53 17.33 -15.82 -1.38
N PRO A 54 18.47 -15.40 -0.77
CA PRO A 54 18.63 -14.76 0.54
C PRO A 54 18.74 -13.22 0.51
N THR A 55 18.24 -12.54 -0.53
CA THR A 55 18.34 -11.09 -0.66
C THR A 55 17.71 -10.34 0.51
N ASN A 56 18.23 -9.12 0.70
CA ASN A 56 17.93 -8.24 1.79
C ASN A 56 16.39 -8.11 1.99
N PRO A 57 15.83 -8.51 3.15
CA PRO A 57 14.39 -8.39 3.44
C PRO A 57 13.89 -6.95 3.52
N GLU A 58 14.77 -5.96 3.35
CA GLU A 58 14.42 -4.57 3.07
C GLU A 58 13.95 -4.32 1.62
N PHE A 59 14.13 -5.28 0.71
CA PHE A 59 13.50 -5.24 -0.60
C PHE A 59 12.05 -5.74 -0.47
N PRO A 60 11.05 -4.91 -0.80
CA PRO A 60 9.65 -5.28 -0.61
C PRO A 60 9.19 -6.36 -1.59
N LYS A 61 8.24 -7.16 -1.14
CA LYS A 61 7.34 -7.90 -2.02
C LYS A 61 6.45 -6.94 -2.80
N LEU A 62 6.45 -7.12 -4.12
CA LEU A 62 5.62 -6.42 -5.09
C LEU A 62 4.40 -7.25 -5.52
N ALA A 63 4.50 -8.58 -5.38
CA ALA A 63 3.45 -9.51 -5.76
C ALA A 63 2.11 -9.19 -5.09
N GLY A 64 1.03 -9.15 -5.87
CA GLY A 64 -0.33 -8.95 -5.38
C GLY A 64 -0.62 -7.56 -4.80
N LYS A 65 0.30 -6.60 -4.92
CA LYS A 65 0.00 -5.20 -4.56
C LYS A 65 -0.96 -4.58 -5.58
N GLN A 66 -1.72 -3.58 -5.15
CA GLN A 66 -2.61 -2.83 -6.03
C GLN A 66 -1.80 -2.19 -7.18
N PRO A 67 -2.25 -2.28 -8.44
CA PRO A 67 -1.52 -1.73 -9.57
C PRO A 67 -1.41 -0.20 -9.50
N GLU A 68 -2.40 0.50 -8.95
CA GLU A 68 -2.37 1.96 -8.75
C GLU A 68 -1.31 2.33 -7.71
N TYR A 69 -1.17 1.53 -6.65
CA TYR A 69 -0.12 1.73 -5.65
C TYR A 69 1.27 1.53 -6.26
N LEU A 70 1.48 0.43 -6.99
CA LEU A 70 2.76 0.15 -7.66
C LEU A 70 3.13 1.26 -8.64
N LEU A 71 2.20 1.67 -9.50
CA LEU A 71 2.42 2.75 -10.46
C LEU A 71 2.75 4.07 -9.75
N LYS A 72 2.02 4.40 -8.67
CA LYS A 72 2.31 5.59 -7.86
C LYS A 72 3.74 5.53 -7.31
N GLN A 73 4.16 4.41 -6.72
CA GLN A 73 5.49 4.31 -6.15
C GLN A 73 6.59 4.45 -7.20
N LEU A 74 6.43 3.82 -8.38
CA LEU A 74 7.38 3.95 -9.49
C LEU A 74 7.51 5.41 -9.94
N LYS A 75 6.37 6.11 -10.12
CA LYS A 75 6.35 7.55 -10.46
C LYS A 75 6.97 8.42 -9.38
N ASP A 76 6.73 8.11 -8.11
CA ASP A 76 7.28 8.88 -7.00
C ASP A 76 8.80 8.69 -6.87
N TYR A 77 9.32 7.48 -7.11
CA TYR A 77 10.77 7.27 -7.21
C TYR A 77 11.37 8.05 -8.39
N LYS A 78 10.73 7.98 -9.57
CA LYS A 78 11.23 8.65 -10.78
C LYS A 78 11.27 10.17 -10.64
N SER A 79 10.28 10.74 -9.96
CA SER A 79 10.19 12.19 -9.71
C SER A 79 10.97 12.67 -8.49
N GLY A 80 11.55 11.76 -7.70
CA GLY A 80 12.23 12.09 -6.44
C GLY A 80 11.30 12.39 -5.26
N LYS A 81 9.98 12.31 -5.44
CA LYS A 81 9.00 12.42 -4.34
C LYS A 81 9.13 11.30 -3.31
N ARG A 82 9.60 10.13 -3.72
CA ARG A 82 10.03 9.08 -2.80
C ARG A 82 11.52 8.89 -2.99
N LYS A 83 12.31 9.20 -1.96
CA LYS A 83 13.77 9.14 -2.04
C LYS A 83 14.28 7.72 -1.79
N ASN A 84 15.06 7.20 -2.73
CA ASN A 84 15.87 5.99 -2.59
C ASN A 84 16.80 5.92 -3.81
N GLU A 85 18.11 5.97 -3.62
CA GLU A 85 19.07 6.06 -4.73
C GLU A 85 19.03 4.83 -5.64
N ILE A 86 18.90 3.64 -5.06
CA ILE A 86 18.83 2.37 -5.81
C ILE A 86 17.60 2.41 -6.73
N MET A 87 16.41 2.66 -6.17
CA MET A 87 15.19 2.68 -6.97
C MET A 87 15.15 3.86 -7.94
N ALA A 88 15.70 5.02 -7.61
CA ALA A 88 15.80 6.15 -8.52
C ALA A 88 16.60 5.77 -9.78
N ALA A 89 17.72 5.05 -9.63
CA ALA A 89 18.49 4.53 -10.75
C ALA A 89 17.69 3.50 -11.57
N MET A 90 16.99 2.57 -10.90
CA MET A 90 16.21 1.52 -11.58
C MET A 90 15.05 2.08 -12.42
N VAL A 91 14.45 3.21 -12.03
CA VAL A 91 13.32 3.81 -12.74
C VAL A 91 13.71 4.96 -13.68
N ALA A 92 15.00 5.32 -13.74
CA ALA A 92 15.48 6.50 -14.47
C ALA A 92 15.14 6.43 -15.97
N SER A 93 15.30 5.26 -16.59
CA SER A 93 15.02 5.04 -18.03
C SER A 93 13.57 4.64 -18.34
N LEU A 94 12.77 4.26 -17.35
CA LEU A 94 11.41 3.74 -17.57
C LEU A 94 10.47 4.82 -18.11
N THR A 95 9.75 4.50 -19.18
CA THR A 95 8.67 5.36 -19.69
C THR A 95 7.41 5.26 -18.79
N PRO A 96 6.44 6.18 -18.93
CA PRO A 96 5.14 6.04 -18.26
C PRO A 96 4.45 4.69 -18.55
N ASP A 97 4.55 4.20 -19.78
CA ASP A 97 3.97 2.93 -20.21
C ASP A 97 4.72 1.75 -19.58
N ASP A 98 6.06 1.79 -19.52
CA ASP A 98 6.85 0.76 -18.83
C ASP A 98 6.44 0.61 -17.37
N MET A 99 6.27 1.73 -16.66
CA MET A 99 5.84 1.72 -15.27
C MET A 99 4.41 1.17 -15.11
N ALA A 100 3.51 1.45 -16.05
CA ALA A 100 2.16 0.88 -16.04
C ALA A 100 2.17 -0.64 -16.30
N ASN A 101 2.98 -1.09 -17.27
CA ASN A 101 3.17 -2.51 -17.58
C ASN A 101 3.74 -3.28 -16.38
N LEU A 102 4.77 -2.74 -15.72
CA LEU A 102 5.35 -3.31 -14.50
C LEU A 102 4.35 -3.39 -13.34
N ALA A 103 3.58 -2.32 -13.14
CA ALA A 103 2.57 -2.28 -12.09
C ALA A 103 1.51 -3.37 -12.28
N LEU A 104 1.01 -3.55 -13.51
CA LEU A 104 0.07 -4.62 -13.82
C LEU A 104 0.70 -6.02 -13.70
N TYR A 105 1.93 -6.17 -14.15
CA TYR A 105 2.64 -7.45 -14.07
C TYR A 105 2.79 -7.94 -12.63
N PHE A 106 3.30 -7.10 -11.73
CA PHE A 106 3.49 -7.48 -10.32
C PHE A 106 2.17 -7.60 -9.55
N ALA A 107 1.17 -6.75 -9.87
CA ALA A 107 -0.17 -6.88 -9.30
C ALA A 107 -0.82 -8.23 -9.63
N GLY A 108 -0.55 -8.77 -10.83
CA GLY A 108 -1.03 -10.07 -11.26
C GLY A 108 -0.28 -11.27 -10.66
N GLN A 109 0.85 -11.06 -9.95
CA GLN A 109 1.59 -12.17 -9.34
C GLN A 109 0.91 -12.65 -8.06
N LYS A 110 0.99 -13.96 -7.83
CA LYS A 110 0.51 -14.57 -6.58
C LYS A 110 1.45 -14.22 -5.43
N ALA A 111 0.95 -13.48 -4.45
CA ALA A 111 1.68 -13.16 -3.25
C ALA A 111 1.95 -14.44 -2.43
N LYS A 112 3.15 -14.53 -1.85
CA LYS A 112 3.57 -15.60 -0.93
C LYS A 112 3.52 -15.10 0.52
N PRO A 113 3.16 -15.96 1.48
CA PRO A 113 3.16 -15.61 2.90
C PRO A 113 4.49 -15.00 3.35
N GLY A 114 4.43 -14.10 4.33
CA GLY A 114 5.62 -13.57 5.00
C GLY A 114 6.21 -14.59 5.98
N VAL A 115 7.34 -14.22 6.57
CA VAL A 115 8.02 -14.99 7.60
C VAL A 115 8.00 -14.17 8.88
N VAL A 116 7.41 -14.73 9.94
CA VAL A 116 7.48 -14.17 11.28
C VAL A 116 8.83 -14.55 11.88
N LYS A 117 9.60 -13.55 12.33
CA LYS A 117 10.91 -13.75 12.95
C LYS A 117 10.86 -13.64 14.47
N ASN A 118 9.87 -12.92 15.00
CA ASN A 118 9.63 -12.83 16.43
C ASN A 118 8.15 -13.03 16.77
N SER A 119 7.79 -14.28 17.05
CA SER A 119 6.41 -14.66 17.39
C SER A 119 5.90 -14.03 18.70
N ALA A 120 6.79 -13.65 19.62
CA ALA A 120 6.41 -13.01 20.88
C ALA A 120 5.77 -11.62 20.66
N LEU A 121 6.01 -10.99 19.51
CA LEU A 121 5.45 -9.68 19.17
C LEU A 121 4.07 -9.74 18.51
N LEU A 122 3.60 -10.91 18.08
CA LEU A 122 2.37 -11.03 17.28
C LEU A 122 1.13 -10.54 18.02
N ALA A 123 1.01 -10.85 19.32
CA ALA A 123 -0.14 -10.43 20.11
C ALA A 123 -0.20 -8.91 20.25
N GLN A 124 0.94 -8.28 20.54
CA GLN A 124 1.05 -6.82 20.62
C GLN A 124 0.79 -6.17 19.26
N GLY A 125 1.39 -6.70 18.18
CA GLY A 125 1.23 -6.19 16.83
C GLY A 125 -0.21 -6.26 16.34
N LYS A 126 -0.90 -7.37 16.62
CA LYS A 126 -2.34 -7.53 16.33
C LYS A 126 -3.17 -6.49 17.06
N LYS A 127 -2.92 -6.28 18.36
CA LYS A 127 -3.65 -5.28 19.15
C LYS A 127 -3.48 -3.89 18.55
N ILE A 128 -2.25 -3.46 18.25
CA ILE A 128 -2.00 -2.14 17.66
C ILE A 128 -2.62 -2.03 16.27
N PHE A 129 -2.52 -3.07 15.45
CA PHE A 129 -3.09 -3.06 14.10
C PHE A 129 -4.62 -2.92 14.11
N MET A 130 -5.28 -3.67 15.00
CA MET A 130 -6.75 -3.72 15.07
C MET A 130 -7.36 -2.57 15.89
N ASP A 131 -6.71 -2.19 16.99
CA ASP A 131 -7.30 -1.31 18.01
C ASP A 131 -6.52 0.00 18.18
N GLY A 132 -5.30 0.10 17.63
CA GLY A 132 -4.40 1.23 17.86
C GLY A 132 -3.80 1.24 19.27
N ASN A 133 -3.31 2.42 19.67
CA ASN A 133 -2.90 2.74 21.03
C ASN A 133 -3.57 4.06 21.44
N PRO A 134 -4.71 4.04 22.16
CA PRO A 134 -5.44 5.25 22.52
C PRO A 134 -4.67 6.13 23.52
N GLU A 135 -3.81 5.57 24.36
CA GLU A 135 -3.02 6.35 25.33
C GLU A 135 -2.00 7.26 24.62
N ALA A 136 -1.38 6.76 23.55
CA ALA A 136 -0.46 7.52 22.69
C ALA A 136 -1.18 8.21 21.51
N GLY A 137 -2.48 8.00 21.33
CA GLY A 137 -3.27 8.53 20.22
C GLY A 137 -2.95 7.93 18.85
N VAL A 138 -2.39 6.71 18.81
CA VAL A 138 -2.16 5.93 17.59
C VAL A 138 -3.50 5.32 17.16
N PRO A 139 -4.05 5.66 15.98
CA PRO A 139 -5.29 5.04 15.50
C PRO A 139 -5.05 3.60 15.05
N ALA A 140 -6.13 2.82 14.98
CA ALA A 140 -6.09 1.47 14.42
C ALA A 140 -5.67 1.49 12.93
N CYS A 141 -4.68 0.67 12.57
CA CYS A 141 -4.21 0.53 11.20
C CYS A 141 -5.28 -0.08 10.28
N ALA A 142 -6.08 -1.00 10.82
CA ALA A 142 -7.16 -1.69 10.11
C ALA A 142 -8.22 -0.74 9.56
N GLY A 143 -8.41 0.45 10.16
CA GLY A 143 -9.36 1.45 9.68
C GLY A 143 -9.02 2.03 8.30
N CYS A 144 -7.77 1.90 7.85
CA CYS A 144 -7.34 2.32 6.51
C CYS A 144 -6.79 1.17 5.67
N HIS A 145 -6.16 0.17 6.29
CA HIS A 145 -5.52 -0.95 5.60
C HIS A 145 -6.39 -2.21 5.54
N GLU A 146 -7.64 -2.16 6.00
CA GLU A 146 -8.55 -3.30 6.19
C GLU A 146 -8.10 -4.26 7.29
N ALA A 147 -9.05 -4.99 7.88
CA ALA A 147 -8.81 -5.90 9.01
C ALA A 147 -7.87 -7.07 8.66
N ASP A 148 -7.82 -7.47 7.39
CA ASP A 148 -6.90 -8.49 6.87
C ASP A 148 -5.68 -7.89 6.16
N ALA A 149 -5.47 -6.59 6.30
CA ALA A 149 -4.35 -5.88 5.68
C ALA A 149 -4.31 -6.00 4.14
N SER A 150 -5.46 -6.25 3.49
CA SER A 150 -5.59 -6.24 2.03
C SER A 150 -5.52 -4.84 1.43
N GLY A 151 -5.90 -3.82 2.19
CA GLY A 151 -5.93 -2.42 1.77
C GLY A 151 -6.92 -2.15 0.63
N TYR A 152 -7.06 -0.88 0.28
CA TYR A 152 -7.92 -0.45 -0.82
C TYR A 152 -7.38 0.84 -1.46
N ALA A 153 -7.58 0.99 -2.76
CA ALA A 153 -7.17 2.16 -3.52
C ALA A 153 -5.70 2.58 -3.24
N PHE A 154 -5.50 3.69 -2.53
CA PHE A 154 -4.17 4.21 -2.21
C PHE A 154 -3.56 3.64 -0.93
N PHE A 155 -4.35 2.95 -0.11
CA PHE A 155 -3.87 2.24 1.08
C PHE A 155 -3.36 0.86 0.65
N PRO A 156 -2.04 0.64 0.66
CA PRO A 156 -1.47 -0.59 0.13
C PRO A 156 -1.89 -1.82 0.93
N HIS A 157 -1.95 -2.94 0.23
CA HIS A 157 -1.93 -4.27 0.83
C HIS A 157 -0.66 -4.44 1.65
N LEU A 158 -0.77 -4.83 2.92
CA LEU A 158 0.36 -5.02 3.84
C LEU A 158 0.56 -6.48 4.26
N ALA A 159 -0.46 -7.33 4.18
CA ALA A 159 -0.34 -8.73 4.58
C ALA A 159 0.80 -9.46 3.84
N GLY A 160 1.54 -10.28 4.59
CA GLY A 160 2.63 -11.11 4.10
C GLY A 160 3.89 -10.36 3.66
N GLN A 161 3.96 -9.04 3.86
CA GLN A 161 5.15 -8.24 3.56
C GLN A 161 6.31 -8.60 4.51
N HIS A 162 7.55 -8.39 4.08
CA HIS A 162 8.71 -8.57 4.97
C HIS A 162 8.62 -7.65 6.19
N ALA A 163 8.88 -8.18 7.38
CA ALA A 163 8.86 -7.44 8.63
C ALA A 163 9.91 -6.32 8.61
N GLU A 164 11.12 -6.58 8.10
CA GLU A 164 12.18 -5.58 7.99
C GLU A 164 11.81 -4.41 7.08
N TYR A 165 11.32 -4.69 5.87
CA TYR A 165 10.84 -3.62 4.98
C TYR A 165 9.73 -2.79 5.65
N THR A 166 8.77 -3.46 6.30
CA THR A 166 7.65 -2.80 6.96
C THR A 166 8.13 -1.88 8.08
N LEU A 167 9.00 -2.38 8.96
CA LEU A 167 9.63 -1.59 10.02
C LEU A 167 10.41 -0.40 9.44
N LEU A 168 11.20 -0.62 8.39
CA LEU A 168 11.93 0.44 7.72
C LEU A 168 10.99 1.53 7.17
N GLN A 169 9.85 1.16 6.57
CA GLN A 169 8.89 2.14 6.08
C GLN A 169 8.23 2.92 7.22
N LEU A 170 7.85 2.25 8.32
CA LEU A 170 7.28 2.92 9.49
C LEU A 170 8.28 3.93 10.08
N LYS A 171 9.56 3.56 10.19
CA LYS A 171 10.63 4.46 10.64
C LYS A 171 10.84 5.64 9.70
N ARG A 172 10.81 5.43 8.38
CA ARG A 172 10.97 6.51 7.39
C ARG A 172 9.80 7.49 7.39
N PHE A 173 8.58 7.03 7.62
CA PHE A 173 7.44 7.94 7.82
C PHE A 173 7.55 8.67 9.16
N ASN A 174 7.97 7.99 10.23
CA ASN A 174 8.17 8.59 11.55
C ASN A 174 9.22 9.72 11.52
N SER A 175 10.33 9.54 10.78
CA SER A 175 11.40 10.53 10.66
C SER A 175 11.16 11.61 9.60
N GLY A 176 10.15 11.45 8.74
CA GLY A 176 9.91 12.31 7.58
C GLY A 176 10.86 12.05 6.40
N GLU A 177 11.74 11.03 6.45
CA GLU A 177 12.56 10.61 5.30
C GLU A 177 11.68 10.17 4.12
N ARG A 178 10.50 9.61 4.42
CA ARG A 178 9.45 9.29 3.45
C ARG A 178 8.22 10.15 3.72
N ASP A 179 7.89 10.99 2.76
CA ASP A 179 6.82 12.00 2.83
C ASP A 179 5.85 11.94 1.62
N ASN A 180 5.92 10.85 0.84
CA ASN A 180 5.09 10.67 -0.36
C ASN A 180 3.64 10.23 -0.09
N ASP A 181 3.16 10.37 1.16
CA ASP A 181 1.81 10.02 1.59
C ASP A 181 0.82 11.17 1.43
N LYS A 182 -0.44 10.84 1.11
CA LYS A 182 -1.48 11.85 0.89
C LYS A 182 -1.92 12.43 2.22
N GLY A 183 -1.76 13.74 2.41
CA GLY A 183 -2.25 14.44 3.59
C GLY A 183 -1.60 14.00 4.91
N LEU A 184 -0.34 13.54 4.86
CA LEU A 184 0.41 13.06 6.03
C LEU A 184 -0.23 11.83 6.72
N ALA A 185 -1.00 11.04 5.98
CA ALA A 185 -1.73 9.89 6.53
C ALA A 185 -0.85 8.92 7.32
N MET A 186 0.31 8.51 6.79
CA MET A 186 1.21 7.59 7.49
C MET A 186 2.12 8.32 8.48
N GLN A 187 2.55 9.54 8.16
CA GLN A 187 3.39 10.33 9.07
C GLN A 187 2.64 10.62 10.39
N SER A 188 1.38 11.08 10.32
CA SER A 188 0.55 11.42 11.49
C SER A 188 0.25 10.25 12.43
N VAL A 189 0.32 9.01 11.92
CA VAL A 189 0.21 7.78 12.71
C VAL A 189 1.56 7.43 13.34
N THR A 190 2.60 7.35 12.50
CA THR A 190 3.90 6.81 12.90
C THR A 190 4.65 7.72 13.87
N VAL A 191 4.47 9.05 13.82
CA VAL A 191 5.08 9.99 14.79
C VAL A 191 4.63 9.76 16.24
N LYS A 192 3.52 9.03 16.45
CA LYS A 192 2.99 8.69 17.78
C LYS A 192 3.40 7.30 18.26
N MET A 193 4.02 6.50 17.39
CA MET A 193 4.39 5.13 17.69
C MET A 193 5.79 5.07 18.29
N THR A 194 5.97 4.20 19.27
CA THR A 194 7.29 3.76 19.72
C THR A 194 7.93 2.80 18.71
N GLU A 195 9.25 2.67 18.74
CA GLU A 195 9.94 1.69 17.89
C GLU A 195 9.48 0.25 18.18
N GLN A 196 9.16 -0.07 19.43
CA GLN A 196 8.65 -1.38 19.83
C GLN A 196 7.29 -1.68 19.19
N GLU A 197 6.38 -0.70 19.15
CA GLU A 197 5.08 -0.82 18.47
C GLU A 197 5.25 -1.00 16.97
N MET A 198 6.15 -0.25 16.33
CA MET A 198 6.45 -0.41 14.91
C MET A 198 6.99 -1.82 14.60
N ARG A 199 7.89 -2.35 15.44
CA ARG A 199 8.39 -3.72 15.32
C ARG A 199 7.28 -4.74 15.46
N ALA A 200 6.40 -4.56 16.44
CA ALA A 200 5.31 -5.49 16.69
C ALA A 200 4.31 -5.53 15.52
N VAL A 201 3.91 -4.37 14.99
CA VAL A 201 3.03 -4.29 13.81
C VAL A 201 3.69 -4.92 12.58
N ALA A 202 5.00 -4.70 12.38
CA ALA A 202 5.73 -5.28 11.26
C ALA A 202 5.76 -6.82 11.30
N GLU A 203 6.04 -7.42 12.47
CA GLU A 203 5.98 -8.87 12.66
C GLU A 203 4.56 -9.42 12.46
N TYR A 204 3.55 -8.72 12.99
CA TYR A 204 2.17 -9.12 12.81
C TYR A 204 1.76 -9.13 11.33
N LEU A 205 2.05 -8.06 10.58
CA LEU A 205 1.75 -7.95 9.15
C LEU A 205 2.43 -9.05 8.31
N ALA A 206 3.68 -9.41 8.66
CA ALA A 206 4.38 -10.51 8.03
C ALA A 206 3.68 -11.87 8.23
N GLY A 207 3.03 -12.05 9.38
CA GLY A 207 2.28 -13.25 9.74
C GLY A 207 0.83 -13.31 9.26
N ILE A 208 0.28 -12.25 8.67
CA ILE A 208 -1.10 -12.28 8.16
C ILE A 208 -1.17 -13.20 6.93
N GLN A 209 -2.11 -14.16 6.98
CA GLN A 209 -2.37 -15.07 5.89
C GLN A 209 -3.01 -14.34 4.71
N LEU A 210 -2.49 -14.63 3.51
CA LEU A 210 -3.05 -14.16 2.25
C LEU A 210 -4.30 -14.99 1.93
N LYS A 211 -5.37 -14.32 1.51
CA LYS A 211 -6.62 -14.94 1.04
C LYS A 211 -6.65 -15.01 -0.48
#